data_AF-B5VLN0-F1
#
_entry.id   AF-B5VLN0-F1
#
_cell.length_a   1.000
_cell.length_b   1.000
_cell.length_c   1.000
_cell.angle_alpha   90.00
_cell.angle_beta   90.00
_cell.angle_gamma   90.00
#
_symmetry.space_group_name_H-M   'P 1'
#
loop_
_entity.id
_entity.type
_entity.pdbx_description
1 polymer ?
#
loop_
_entity_poly.entity_id
_entity_poly.type
_entity_poly.pdbx_seq_one_letter_code
_entity_poly.pdbx_strand_id
1 'polypeptide(L)'
;MNNTSIAGPQVLHRTKMRPLPVLEKYCISPHHGFLDDRLPLTRLSSKKYMKWEEIVADLPSLLQEDNKVRSVIDGLDVLDLDETVLGDVRELRRAYSILGFMAHAYIWASGTPRDVLPECIARPLLETAHILGVPPLATYSSLVLWNFKVTDECKKTETGCLDLENITTINTFT
;
A
#
# COMPACT_ATOMS: atom_id res chain seq x y z
N MET A 1 37.02 -48.34 -38.41
CA MET A 1 37.89 -48.39 -37.22
C MET A 1 38.24 -46.95 -36.88
N ASN A 2 37.33 -46.24 -36.21
CA ASN A 2 37.25 -46.02 -34.76
C ASN A 2 38.28 -45.01 -34.23
N ASN A 3 37.76 -43.80 -34.02
CA ASN A 3 37.98 -42.84 -32.91
C ASN A 3 38.81 -43.40 -31.73
N THR A 4 39.59 -42.60 -30.99
CA THR A 4 39.02 -41.57 -30.10
C THR A 4 40.11 -40.60 -29.63
N SER A 5 39.85 -39.29 -29.79
CA SER A 5 40.54 -38.19 -29.11
C SER A 5 40.04 -38.12 -27.67
N ILE A 6 40.95 -38.19 -26.70
CA ILE A 6 40.63 -38.12 -25.27
C ILE A 6 40.61 -36.64 -24.88
N ALA A 7 39.43 -36.05 -24.86
CA ALA A 7 39.20 -34.75 -24.23
C ALA A 7 39.28 -34.91 -22.70
N GLY A 8 40.18 -34.15 -22.07
CA GLY A 8 40.29 -34.09 -20.61
C GLY A 8 39.01 -33.53 -19.96
N PRO A 9 38.77 -33.83 -18.67
CA PRO A 9 37.56 -33.42 -17.99
C PRO A 9 37.49 -31.89 -17.89
N GLN A 10 36.53 -31.31 -18.59
CA GLN A 10 36.12 -29.92 -18.43
C GLN A 10 35.66 -29.75 -16.97
N VAL A 11 36.45 -29.04 -16.16
CA VAL A 11 36.09 -28.69 -14.78
C VAL A 11 34.93 -27.70 -14.86
N LEU A 12 33.72 -28.20 -14.61
CA LEU A 12 32.51 -27.38 -14.53
C LEU A 12 32.72 -26.35 -13.42
N HIS A 13 32.93 -25.08 -13.80
CA HIS A 13 33.05 -23.97 -12.86
C HIS A 13 31.67 -23.68 -12.25
N ARG A 14 31.23 -24.53 -11.33
CA ARG A 14 29.97 -24.39 -10.62
C ARG A 14 30.16 -23.29 -9.58
N THR A 15 29.82 -22.07 -9.95
CA THR A 15 29.74 -20.93 -9.02
C THR A 15 28.95 -21.38 -7.80
N LYS A 16 29.59 -21.46 -6.62
CA LYS A 16 28.91 -21.80 -5.37
C LYS A 16 27.87 -20.70 -5.11
N MET A 17 26.59 -21.01 -5.35
CA MET A 17 25.51 -20.10 -5.00
C MET A 17 25.48 -19.93 -3.48
N ARG A 18 25.35 -18.69 -3.02
CA ARG A 18 25.12 -18.41 -1.61
C ARG A 18 23.75 -19.01 -1.21
N PRO A 19 23.60 -19.52 0.02
CA PRO A 19 22.30 -19.98 0.48
C PRO A 19 21.31 -18.81 0.45
N LEU A 20 20.07 -19.10 0.04
CA LEU A 20 19.01 -18.10 0.07
C LEU A 20 18.77 -17.64 1.51
N PRO A 21 18.58 -16.33 1.74
CA PRO A 21 18.19 -15.83 3.05
C PRO A 21 16.81 -16.36 3.45
N VAL A 22 16.57 -16.48 4.76
CA VAL A 22 15.24 -16.75 5.31
C VAL A 22 14.38 -15.51 5.08
N LEU A 23 13.45 -15.57 4.13
CA LEU A 23 12.71 -14.43 3.59
C LEU A 23 11.89 -13.71 4.66
N GLU A 24 11.35 -14.45 5.60
CA GLU A 24 10.50 -13.97 6.68
C GLU A 24 11.24 -13.00 7.61
N LYS A 25 12.57 -13.14 7.74
CA LYS A 25 13.42 -12.19 8.49
C LYS A 25 13.48 -10.80 7.85
N TYR A 26 13.05 -10.68 6.60
CA TYR A 26 12.99 -9.45 5.83
C TYR A 26 11.56 -9.00 5.56
N CYS A 27 10.57 -9.58 6.27
CA CYS A 27 9.14 -9.36 6.03
C CYS A 27 8.72 -9.71 4.59
N ILE A 28 9.36 -10.72 4.00
CA ILE A 28 9.02 -11.23 2.67
C ILE A 28 8.39 -12.62 2.85
N SER A 29 7.18 -12.78 2.36
CA SER A 29 6.52 -14.07 2.29
C SER A 29 7.12 -14.95 1.20
N PRO A 30 7.37 -16.24 1.46
CA PRO A 30 7.77 -17.20 0.44
C PRO A 30 6.66 -17.49 -0.59
N HIS A 31 5.40 -17.17 -0.27
CA HIS A 31 4.24 -17.46 -1.14
C HIS A 31 3.78 -16.26 -1.96
N HIS A 32 3.89 -15.05 -1.41
CA HIS A 32 3.35 -13.83 -2.04
C HIS A 32 4.31 -12.63 -1.97
N GLY A 33 5.60 -12.88 -1.72
CA GLY A 33 6.66 -11.87 -1.81
C GLY A 33 6.47 -10.76 -0.78
N PHE A 34 6.41 -9.50 -1.21
CA PHE A 34 6.26 -8.36 -0.31
C PHE A 34 4.84 -8.14 0.22
N LEU A 35 3.88 -8.97 -0.18
CA LEU A 35 2.55 -8.96 0.40
C LEU A 35 2.56 -9.64 1.78
N ASP A 36 1.71 -9.16 2.67
CA ASP A 36 1.48 -9.75 3.99
C ASP A 36 0.57 -10.99 3.85
N ASP A 37 0.66 -11.93 4.80
CA ASP A 37 -0.21 -13.13 4.81
C ASP A 37 -1.67 -12.74 5.07
N ARG A 38 -1.88 -11.60 5.73
CA ARG A 38 -3.20 -11.03 6.00
C ARG A 38 -3.56 -9.98 4.96
N LEU A 39 -4.80 -10.05 4.46
CA LEU A 39 -5.32 -9.03 3.55
C LEU A 39 -5.23 -7.62 4.17
N PRO A 40 -4.99 -6.58 3.35
CA PRO A 40 -5.05 -5.19 3.81
C PRO A 40 -6.40 -4.89 4.47
N LEU A 41 -6.38 -3.99 5.44
CA LEU A 41 -7.61 -3.51 6.06
C LEU A 41 -8.34 -2.61 5.06
N THR A 42 -9.61 -2.88 4.82
CA THR A 42 -10.42 -2.12 3.84
C THR A 42 -11.03 -0.85 4.41
N ARG A 43 -11.15 -0.76 5.75
CA ARG A 43 -11.68 0.39 6.45
C ARG A 43 -11.13 0.46 7.87
N LEU A 44 -10.76 1.65 8.33
CA LEU A 44 -10.37 1.91 9.72
C LEU A 44 -11.52 1.56 10.69
N SER A 45 -11.18 0.92 11.81
CA SER A 45 -12.20 0.51 12.80
C SER A 45 -12.73 1.66 13.64
N SER A 46 -11.89 2.67 13.92
CA SER A 46 -12.25 3.82 14.75
C SER A 46 -13.13 4.81 13.97
N LYS A 47 -14.32 5.10 14.52
CA LYS A 47 -15.28 6.07 13.93
C LYS A 47 -14.73 7.48 13.83
N LYS A 48 -13.68 7.80 14.61
CA LYS A 48 -12.98 9.08 14.58
C LYS A 48 -12.49 9.45 13.17
N TYR A 49 -12.07 8.46 12.38
CA TYR A 49 -11.52 8.67 11.04
C TYR A 49 -12.54 8.46 9.91
N MET A 50 -13.83 8.40 10.23
CA MET A 50 -14.88 8.12 9.24
C MET A 50 -14.90 9.13 8.09
N LYS A 51 -14.60 10.41 8.36
CA LYS A 51 -14.52 11.44 7.31
C LYS A 51 -13.38 11.20 6.33
N TRP A 52 -12.24 10.67 6.80
CA TRP A 52 -11.14 10.30 5.91
C TRP A 52 -11.56 9.18 4.96
N GLU A 53 -12.23 8.16 5.49
CA GLU A 53 -12.76 7.03 4.70
C GLU A 53 -13.79 7.49 3.67
N GLU A 54 -14.72 8.38 4.05
CA GLU A 54 -15.72 8.94 3.13
C GLU A 54 -15.06 9.69 1.97
N ILE A 55 -14.05 10.53 2.24
CA ILE A 55 -13.35 11.31 1.22
C ILE A 55 -12.63 10.40 0.23
N VAL A 56 -11.88 9.41 0.70
CA VAL A 56 -11.13 8.54 -0.22
C VAL A 56 -12.02 7.56 -0.99
N ALA A 57 -13.20 7.24 -0.46
CA ALA A 57 -14.18 6.41 -1.16
C ALA A 57 -14.86 7.20 -2.29
N ASP A 58 -15.10 8.50 -2.10
CA ASP A 58 -15.72 9.39 -3.08
C ASP A 58 -14.68 10.17 -3.93
N LEU A 59 -13.40 9.85 -3.80
CA LEU A 59 -12.30 10.60 -4.41
C LEU A 59 -12.45 10.76 -5.93
N PRO A 60 -12.83 9.72 -6.71
CA PRO A 60 -13.07 9.87 -8.15
C PRO A 60 -14.12 10.93 -8.48
N SER A 61 -15.20 11.01 -7.71
CA SER A 61 -16.25 11.99 -7.90
C SER A 61 -15.83 13.38 -7.43
N LEU A 62 -15.08 13.48 -6.32
CA LEU A 62 -14.55 14.75 -5.81
C LEU A 62 -13.52 15.39 -6.74
N LEU A 63 -12.85 14.59 -7.58
CA LEU A 63 -11.86 15.05 -8.56
C LEU A 63 -12.46 15.50 -9.90
N GLN A 64 -13.76 15.29 -10.13
CA GLN A 64 -14.44 15.73 -11.36
C GLN A 64 -14.69 17.25 -11.39
N GLU A 65 -14.79 17.87 -10.23
CA GLU A 65 -15.09 19.30 -10.09
C GLU A 65 -13.86 20.05 -9.56
N ASP A 66 -13.57 21.20 -10.18
CA ASP A 66 -12.47 22.06 -9.75
C ASP A 66 -12.60 22.45 -8.28
N ASN A 67 -11.50 22.26 -7.54
CA ASN A 67 -11.34 22.66 -6.15
C ASN A 67 -12.27 21.97 -5.13
N LYS A 68 -13.14 21.04 -5.53
CA LYS A 68 -14.09 20.37 -4.63
C LYS A 68 -13.38 19.52 -3.57
N VAL A 69 -12.46 18.66 -3.97
CA VAL A 69 -11.67 17.84 -3.03
C VAL A 69 -10.87 18.69 -2.03
N ARG A 70 -10.32 19.82 -2.47
CA ARG A 70 -9.57 20.75 -1.61
C ARG A 70 -10.48 21.38 -0.56
N SER A 71 -11.65 21.89 -0.97
CA SER A 71 -12.65 22.45 -0.07
C SER A 71 -13.11 21.47 1.01
N VAL A 72 -13.32 20.20 0.62
CA VAL A 72 -13.72 19.15 1.58
C VAL A 72 -12.61 18.84 2.58
N ILE A 73 -11.36 18.74 2.11
CA ILE A 73 -10.18 18.49 2.96
C ILE A 73 -9.90 19.67 3.91
N ASP A 74 -10.01 20.91 3.42
CA ASP A 74 -9.77 22.11 4.22
C ASP A 74 -10.79 22.25 5.37
N GLY A 75 -11.96 21.60 5.26
CA GLY A 75 -12.98 21.54 6.31
C GLY A 75 -12.78 20.42 7.34
N LEU A 76 -11.71 19.63 7.26
CA LEU A 76 -11.42 18.57 8.22
C LEU A 76 -10.77 19.10 9.50
N ASP A 77 -11.17 18.52 10.63
CA ASP A 77 -10.44 18.68 11.88
C ASP A 77 -9.06 18.01 11.81
N VAL A 78 -8.09 18.55 12.54
CA VAL A 78 -6.79 17.91 12.70
C VAL A 78 -6.91 16.81 13.76
N LEU A 79 -6.70 15.56 13.35
CA LEU A 79 -6.87 14.38 14.21
C LEU A 79 -5.53 13.76 14.57
N ASP A 80 -5.34 13.47 15.86
CA ASP A 80 -4.21 12.66 16.32
C ASP A 80 -4.49 11.16 16.13
N LEU A 81 -3.46 10.33 16.04
CA LEU A 81 -3.62 8.87 15.99
C LEU A 81 -4.07 8.35 17.37
N ASP A 82 -5.10 7.50 17.40
CA ASP A 82 -5.61 6.88 18.62
C ASP A 82 -5.00 5.47 18.83
N GLU A 83 -5.24 4.89 20.01
CA GLU A 83 -4.72 3.56 20.36
C GLU A 83 -5.17 2.45 19.41
N THR A 84 -6.30 2.63 18.71
CA THR A 84 -6.76 1.63 17.72
C THR A 84 -5.82 1.60 16.53
N VAL A 85 -5.46 2.79 16.00
CA VAL A 85 -4.53 2.90 14.87
C VAL A 85 -3.12 2.52 15.26
N LEU A 86 -2.68 2.91 16.46
CA LEU A 86 -1.33 2.61 16.95
C LEU A 86 -1.17 1.15 17.38
N GLY A 87 -2.27 0.45 17.70
CA GLY A 87 -2.27 -0.92 18.19
C GLY A 87 -2.23 -2.02 17.12
N ASP A 88 -2.60 -1.73 15.87
CA ASP A 88 -2.54 -2.68 14.76
C ASP A 88 -1.86 -2.07 13.53
N VAL A 89 -0.78 -2.69 13.07
CA VAL A 89 -0.06 -2.28 11.86
C VAL A 89 -0.96 -2.21 10.62
N ARG A 90 -2.05 -3.01 10.56
CA ARG A 90 -3.01 -2.96 9.45
C ARG A 90 -3.85 -1.67 9.49
N GLU A 91 -4.25 -1.21 10.67
CA GLU A 91 -4.90 0.10 10.86
C GLU A 91 -3.94 1.23 10.50
N LEU A 92 -2.69 1.14 10.98
CA LEU A 92 -1.65 2.14 10.70
C LEU A 92 -1.34 2.25 9.19
N ARG A 93 -1.17 1.12 8.50
CA ARG A 93 -0.99 1.07 7.04
C ARG A 93 -2.20 1.64 6.30
N ARG A 94 -3.43 1.34 6.75
CA ARG A 94 -4.65 1.88 6.17
C ARG A 94 -4.73 3.40 6.34
N ALA A 95 -4.47 3.92 7.53
CA ALA A 95 -4.45 5.35 7.81
C ALA A 95 -3.42 6.06 6.91
N TYR A 96 -2.19 5.53 6.84
CA TYR A 96 -1.15 6.06 5.96
C TYR A 96 -1.57 6.04 4.48
N SER A 97 -2.18 4.95 3.99
CA SER A 97 -2.68 4.87 2.61
C SER A 97 -3.72 5.95 2.33
N ILE A 98 -4.74 6.08 3.20
CA ILE A 98 -5.79 7.10 3.06
C ILE A 98 -5.19 8.51 3.00
N LEU A 99 -4.29 8.83 3.93
CA LEU A 99 -3.61 10.12 3.99
C LEU A 99 -2.75 10.37 2.75
N GLY A 100 -2.09 9.33 2.22
CA GLY A 100 -1.35 9.40 0.96
C GLY A 100 -2.25 9.71 -0.24
N PHE A 101 -3.40 9.05 -0.35
CA PHE A 101 -4.41 9.35 -1.39
C PHE A 101 -4.91 10.79 -1.29
N MET A 102 -5.30 11.23 -0.09
CA MET A 102 -5.78 12.61 0.11
C MET A 102 -4.70 13.65 -0.16
N ALA A 103 -3.45 13.41 0.26
CA ALA A 103 -2.33 14.31 0.00
C ALA A 103 -2.08 14.47 -1.51
N HIS A 104 -2.05 13.35 -2.25
CA HIS A 104 -1.83 13.36 -3.69
C HIS A 104 -2.98 14.08 -4.41
N ALA A 105 -4.22 13.80 -4.03
CA ALA A 105 -5.39 14.47 -4.57
C ALA A 105 -5.40 15.97 -4.25
N TYR A 106 -5.03 16.38 -3.03
CA TYR A 106 -5.01 17.78 -2.65
C TYR A 106 -4.03 18.61 -3.47
N ILE A 107 -2.80 18.11 -3.62
CA ILE A 107 -1.73 18.79 -4.38
C ILE A 107 -2.11 18.84 -5.85
N TRP A 108 -2.50 17.70 -6.44
CA TRP A 108 -2.62 17.54 -7.90
C TRP A 108 -4.05 17.61 -8.45
N ALA A 109 -5.06 17.89 -7.63
CA ALA A 109 -6.41 18.16 -8.11
C ALA A 109 -6.40 19.25 -9.19
N SER A 110 -7.44 19.25 -10.02
CA SER A 110 -7.56 20.12 -11.18
C SER A 110 -7.30 21.60 -10.87
N GLY A 111 -6.84 22.33 -11.88
CA GLY A 111 -6.32 23.68 -11.76
C GLY A 111 -4.82 23.71 -11.44
N THR A 112 -4.40 24.73 -10.69
CA THR A 112 -2.99 24.91 -10.31
C THR A 112 -2.64 24.01 -9.12
N PRO A 113 -1.51 23.26 -9.16
CA PRO A 113 -1.06 22.48 -8.02
C PRO A 113 -0.85 23.31 -6.75
N ARG A 114 -0.95 22.67 -5.59
CA ARG A 114 -0.68 23.31 -4.28
C ARG A 114 0.69 22.90 -3.77
N ASP A 115 1.45 23.87 -3.27
CA ASP A 115 2.78 23.61 -2.70
C ASP A 115 2.75 23.24 -1.20
N VAL A 116 1.60 23.42 -0.55
CA VAL A 116 1.42 23.24 0.89
C VAL A 116 0.25 22.30 1.15
N LEU A 117 0.47 21.28 1.97
CA LEU A 117 -0.58 20.43 2.50
C LEU A 117 -1.18 21.04 3.78
N PRO A 118 -2.50 20.96 3.98
CA PRO A 118 -3.13 21.39 5.21
C PRO A 118 -2.74 20.49 6.38
N GLU A 119 -2.76 21.03 7.59
CA GLU A 119 -2.31 20.34 8.81
C GLU A 119 -3.11 19.06 9.08
N CYS A 120 -4.42 19.05 8.73
CA CYS A 120 -5.32 17.90 8.85
C CYS A 120 -4.84 16.65 8.09
N ILE A 121 -3.98 16.82 7.08
CA ILE A 121 -3.30 15.73 6.37
C ILE A 121 -1.84 15.63 6.81
N ALA A 122 -1.12 16.75 6.80
CA ALA A 122 0.33 16.76 6.95
C ALA A 122 0.78 16.16 8.29
N ARG A 123 0.11 16.52 9.39
CA ARG A 123 0.48 16.06 10.74
C ARG A 123 0.30 14.54 10.91
N PRO A 124 -0.89 13.94 10.68
CA PRO A 124 -1.04 12.50 10.80
C PRO A 124 -0.26 11.72 9.72
N LEU A 125 -0.04 12.28 8.53
CA LEU A 125 0.79 11.64 7.50
C LEU A 125 2.25 11.53 7.96
N LEU A 126 2.80 12.58 8.55
CA LEU A 126 4.15 12.57 9.11
C LEU A 126 4.28 11.54 10.25
N GLU A 127 3.30 11.50 11.14
CA GLU A 127 3.30 10.58 12.27
C GLU A 127 3.21 9.11 11.82
N THR A 128 2.25 8.78 10.95
CA THR A 128 2.10 7.41 10.41
C THR A 128 3.34 6.98 9.63
N ALA A 129 3.90 7.87 8.80
CA ALA A 129 5.11 7.61 8.02
C ALA A 129 6.33 7.34 8.91
N HIS A 130 6.49 8.13 9.98
CA HIS A 130 7.55 7.96 10.96
C HIS A 130 7.50 6.59 11.63
N ILE A 131 6.32 6.17 12.10
CA ILE A 131 6.14 4.88 12.77
C ILE A 131 6.35 3.71 11.81
N LEU A 132 5.88 3.83 10.56
CA LEU A 132 6.05 2.80 9.53
C LEU A 132 7.46 2.75 8.93
N GLY A 133 8.32 3.75 9.19
CA GLY A 133 9.66 3.84 8.61
C GLY A 133 9.66 4.11 7.10
N VAL A 134 8.66 4.84 6.60
CA VAL A 134 8.49 5.19 5.18
C VAL A 134 8.47 6.71 5.00
N PRO A 135 8.75 7.25 3.81
CA PRO A 135 8.62 8.70 3.58
C PRO A 135 7.14 9.13 3.59
N PRO A 136 6.79 10.35 4.02
CA PRO A 136 5.41 10.83 4.16
C PRO A 136 4.77 11.22 2.81
N LEU A 137 4.55 10.25 1.94
CA LEU A 137 3.99 10.46 0.61
C LEU A 137 3.23 9.22 0.11
N ALA A 138 2.50 9.34 -1.00
CA ALA A 138 1.84 8.22 -1.65
C ALA A 138 2.85 7.24 -2.29
N THR A 139 3.45 6.38 -1.46
CA THR A 139 4.43 5.36 -1.86
C THR A 139 3.79 4.18 -2.60
N TYR A 140 4.62 3.37 -3.26
CA TYR A 140 4.18 2.08 -3.82
C TYR A 140 3.49 1.18 -2.78
N SER A 141 4.00 1.17 -1.54
CA SER A 141 3.39 0.41 -0.45
C SER A 141 1.94 0.81 -0.21
N SER A 142 1.67 2.12 -0.12
CA SER A 142 0.31 2.64 0.09
C SER A 142 -0.61 2.51 -1.11
N LEU A 143 -0.10 2.72 -2.33
CA LEU A 143 -0.91 2.76 -3.55
C LEU A 143 -1.19 1.36 -4.10
N VAL A 144 -0.36 0.37 -3.77
CA VAL A 144 -0.40 -0.99 -4.34
C VAL A 144 -0.45 -2.06 -3.26
N LEU A 145 0.63 -2.24 -2.48
CA LEU A 145 0.76 -3.39 -1.56
C LEU A 145 -0.31 -3.41 -0.46
N TRP A 146 -0.80 -2.25 -0.05
CA TRP A 146 -1.84 -2.09 0.99
C TRP A 146 -3.19 -1.64 0.41
N ASN A 147 -3.33 -1.60 -0.91
CA ASN A 147 -4.52 -1.09 -1.61
C ASN A 147 -5.20 -2.17 -2.46
N PHE A 148 -5.44 -3.34 -1.89
CA PHE A 148 -6.18 -4.39 -2.58
C PHE A 148 -7.11 -5.15 -1.62
N LYS A 149 -8.17 -5.71 -2.18
CA LYS A 149 -9.12 -6.59 -1.50
C LYS A 149 -9.57 -7.70 -2.44
N VAL A 150 -9.99 -8.81 -1.87
CA VAL A 150 -10.55 -9.94 -2.62
C VAL A 150 -12.07 -9.76 -2.74
N THR A 151 -12.64 -10.15 -3.87
CA THR A 151 -14.10 -10.13 -4.10
C THR A 151 -14.83 -11.10 -3.17
N ASP A 152 -16.07 -10.76 -2.81
CA ASP A 152 -16.87 -11.54 -1.84
C ASP A 152 -17.12 -13.00 -2.29
N GLU A 153 -17.03 -13.27 -3.59
CA GLU A 153 -17.25 -14.59 -4.20
C GLU A 153 -16.14 -15.59 -3.84
N CYS A 154 -14.95 -15.11 -3.43
CA CYS A 154 -13.80 -15.93 -3.05
C CYS A 154 -13.58 -16.04 -1.53
N LYS A 155 -14.63 -15.88 -0.71
CA LYS A 155 -14.57 -16.03 0.77
C LYS A 155 -14.19 -17.44 1.28
N LYS A 156 -13.81 -18.38 0.40
CA LYS A 156 -13.31 -19.67 0.82
C LYS A 156 -11.80 -19.59 1.04
N THR A 157 -11.48 -19.72 2.32
CA THR A 157 -10.22 -20.01 2.98
C THR A 157 -9.43 -21.16 2.35
N GLU A 158 -8.98 -20.97 1.13
CA GLU A 158 -7.84 -21.70 0.59
C GLU A 158 -6.73 -20.67 0.39
N THR A 159 -5.59 -20.92 1.04
CA THR A 159 -4.32 -20.28 0.70
C THR A 159 -4.14 -20.30 -0.81
N GLY A 160 -4.35 -19.16 -1.49
CA GLY A 160 -4.39 -19.04 -2.95
C GLY A 160 -5.82 -19.16 -3.48
N CYS A 161 -6.41 -18.12 -4.05
CA CYS A 161 -5.91 -17.57 -5.29
C CYS A 161 -6.01 -16.04 -5.27
N LEU A 162 -4.88 -15.37 -5.08
CA LEU A 162 -4.72 -13.99 -5.50
C LEU A 162 -4.72 -13.97 -7.04
N ASP A 163 -5.91 -14.15 -7.63
CA ASP A 163 -6.13 -14.07 -9.07
C ASP A 163 -6.50 -12.64 -9.46
N LEU A 164 -6.10 -12.24 -10.67
CA LEU A 164 -6.48 -10.95 -11.23
C LEU A 164 -8.00 -10.80 -11.36
N GLU A 165 -8.71 -11.91 -11.57
CA GLU A 165 -10.18 -11.93 -11.65
C GLU A 165 -10.87 -11.69 -10.29
N ASN A 166 -10.16 -11.96 -9.19
CA ASN A 166 -10.72 -11.96 -7.83
C ASN A 166 -10.18 -10.84 -6.95
N ILE A 167 -9.34 -9.95 -7.48
CA ILE A 167 -8.75 -8.83 -6.75
C ILE A 167 -9.24 -7.51 -7.34
N THR A 168 -9.54 -6.57 -6.46
CA THR A 168 -9.79 -5.18 -6.83
C THR A 168 -9.08 -4.24 -5.87
N THR A 169 -8.92 -2.99 -6.25
CA THR A 169 -8.32 -1.95 -5.39
C THR A 169 -9.31 -1.51 -4.30
N ILE A 170 -8.78 -0.97 -3.20
CA ILE A 170 -9.63 -0.39 -2.14
C ILE A 170 -10.01 1.05 -2.49
N ASN A 171 -9.03 1.84 -2.99
CA ASN A 171 -9.20 3.23 -3.40
C ASN A 171 -8.58 3.46 -4.79
N THR A 172 -9.18 4.38 -5.55
CA THR A 172 -8.68 4.89 -6.84
C THR A 172 -8.79 6.40 -6.87
N PHE A 173 -8.05 7.04 -7.78
CA PHE A 173 -8.17 8.49 -8.04
C PHE A 173 -9.23 8.81 -9.08
N THR A 174 -9.46 7.92 -10.05
CA THR A 174 -10.40 8.08 -11.17
C THR A 174 -11.08 6.76 -11.48
#